data_AF-A0A3P7DT80-F1
#
_entry.id   AF-A0A3P7DT80-F1
#
_cell.length_a   1.000
_cell.length_b   1.000
_cell.length_c   1.000
_cell.angle_alpha   90.00
_cell.angle_beta   90.00
_cell.angle_gamma   90.00
#
_symmetry.space_group_name_H-M   'P 1'
#
loop_
_entity.id
_entity.type
_entity.pdbx_description
1 polymer ?
#
loop_
_entity_poly.entity_id
_entity_poly.type
_entity_poly.pdbx_seq_one_letter_code
_entity_poly.pdbx_strand_id
1 'polypeptide(L)'
;MKKSCDGNPSIANLQIERVPLSVIFTNGSDNITERSQNRLLRPIFINGVEVGFAYSKGANAVKKLSARGITITLWYFISRGHQAQALLPFCFKSYPDKSNYWDELMALYRMNLVEFTPGYL
;
A
#
# COMPACT_ATOMS: atom_id res chain seq x y z
N MET A 1 45.33 40.63 1.80
CA MET A 1 44.26 39.80 1.19
C MET A 1 43.90 38.71 2.19
N LYS A 2 42.78 38.84 2.90
CA LYS A 2 42.33 37.81 3.87
C LYS A 2 41.71 36.66 3.09
N LYS A 3 42.40 35.51 3.02
CA LYS A 3 41.80 34.23 2.67
C LYS A 3 40.91 33.81 3.84
N SER A 4 39.60 33.87 3.67
CA SER A 4 38.66 33.19 4.56
C SER A 4 38.58 31.75 4.09
N CYS A 5 39.11 30.84 4.90
CA CYS A 5 38.95 29.41 4.71
C CYS A 5 37.54 29.06 5.22
N ASP A 6 36.57 28.97 4.32
CA ASP A 6 35.23 28.52 4.68
C ASP A 6 35.32 27.07 5.15
N GLY A 7 35.00 26.89 6.43
CA GLY A 7 35.17 25.66 7.17
C GLY A 7 34.39 24.51 6.53
N ASN A 8 35.09 23.39 6.38
CA ASN A 8 34.55 22.11 5.96
C ASN A 8 33.47 21.70 6.98
N PRO A 9 32.17 21.73 6.66
CA PRO A 9 31.15 21.32 7.61
C PRO A 9 31.33 19.82 7.84
N SER A 10 31.72 19.50 9.08
CA SER A 10 31.90 18.15 9.59
C SER A 10 30.73 17.25 9.16
N ILE A 11 31.05 16.10 8.55
CA ILE A 11 30.14 15.01 8.17
C ILE A 11 29.62 14.28 9.43
N ALA A 12 29.35 15.03 10.49
CA ALA A 12 28.83 14.55 11.75
C ALA A 12 27.32 14.76 11.71
N ASN A 13 26.59 13.65 11.61
CA ASN A 13 25.15 13.55 11.81
C ASN A 13 24.26 14.08 10.68
N LEU A 14 24.55 13.74 9.42
CA LEU A 14 23.46 13.60 8.45
C LEU A 14 22.58 12.42 8.91
N GLN A 15 21.62 12.70 9.79
CA GLN A 15 20.49 11.81 9.98
C GLN A 15 19.83 11.68 8.61
N ILE A 16 20.08 10.56 7.93
CA ILE A 16 19.45 10.26 6.66
C ILE A 16 17.98 10.03 6.98
N GLU A 17 17.20 11.10 6.95
CA GLU A 17 15.76 11.04 7.05
C GLU A 17 15.28 10.27 5.80
N ARG A 18 14.91 9.00 6.00
CA ARG A 18 14.44 8.13 4.92
C ARG A 18 13.01 8.52 4.59
N VAL A 19 12.87 9.64 3.88
CA VAL A 19 11.58 10.09 3.37
C VAL A 19 11.18 9.17 2.22
N PRO A 20 9.94 8.63 2.19
CA PRO A 20 9.48 7.81 1.07
C PRO A 20 9.50 8.64 -0.21
N LEU A 21 10.40 8.27 -1.14
CA LEU A 21 10.49 8.85 -2.47
C LEU A 21 9.16 8.59 -3.19
N SER A 22 8.40 9.66 -3.38
CA SER A 22 7.19 9.64 -4.20
C SER A 22 7.36 10.69 -5.30
N VAL A 23 7.11 10.26 -6.52
CA VAL A 23 7.25 11.08 -7.72
C VAL A 23 5.91 11.17 -8.41
N ILE A 24 5.58 12.37 -8.90
CA ILE A 24 4.40 12.58 -9.74
C ILE A 24 4.90 12.60 -11.18
N PHE A 25 4.44 11.61 -11.94
CA PHE A 25 4.61 11.62 -13.39
C PHE A 25 3.43 12.35 -14.02
N THR A 26 3.73 13.39 -14.81
CA THR A 26 2.73 14.21 -15.47
C THR A 26 2.68 13.84 -16.95
N ASN A 27 1.69 13.03 -17.36
CA ASN A 27 1.57 12.53 -18.74
C ASN A 27 1.66 13.65 -19.81
N GLY A 28 1.15 14.85 -19.51
CA GLY A 28 1.11 15.95 -20.48
C GLY A 28 2.45 16.62 -20.75
N SER A 29 3.43 16.50 -19.85
CA SER A 29 4.73 17.19 -19.97
C SER A 29 5.94 16.26 -19.96
N ASP A 30 5.71 14.95 -19.87
CA ASP A 30 6.74 13.90 -19.72
C ASP A 30 7.76 14.20 -18.60
N ASN A 31 7.34 15.02 -17.63
CA ASN A 31 8.18 15.43 -16.52
C ASN A 31 7.84 14.60 -15.28
N ILE A 32 8.91 14.11 -14.65
CA ILE A 32 8.88 13.51 -13.32
C ILE A 32 9.21 14.63 -12.34
N THR A 33 8.25 14.99 -11.49
CA THR A 33 8.47 15.95 -10.42
C THR A 33 8.54 15.22 -9.09
N GLU A 34 9.50 15.62 -8.24
CA GLU A 34 9.48 15.19 -6.84
C GLU A 34 8.20 15.72 -6.20
N ARG A 35 7.49 14.82 -5.52
CA ARG A 35 6.28 15.20 -4.83
C ARG A 35 6.65 16.12 -3.66
N SER A 36 5.85 17.17 -3.46
CA SER A 36 6.00 18.06 -2.30
C SER A 36 6.09 17.24 -1.01
N GLN A 37 7.23 17.32 -0.32
CA GLN A 37 7.53 16.60 0.91
C GLN A 37 6.46 16.84 2.00
N ASN A 38 5.80 18.00 1.97
CA ASN A 38 4.79 18.40 2.95
C ASN A 38 3.37 17.91 2.62
N ARG A 39 3.15 17.04 1.63
CA ARG A 39 1.81 16.51 1.33
C ARG A 39 1.79 14.98 1.23
N LEU A 40 1.48 14.35 2.36
CA LEU A 40 1.07 12.96 2.41
C LEU A 40 -0.13 12.73 1.47
N LEU A 41 -0.13 11.59 0.78
CA LEU A 41 -1.28 11.15 0.00
C LEU A 41 -2.42 10.78 0.93
N ARG A 42 -3.66 11.03 0.50
CA ARG A 42 -4.84 10.58 1.25
C ARG A 42 -4.78 9.05 1.42
N PRO A 43 -5.12 8.52 2.60
CA PRO A 43 -5.29 7.09 2.80
C PRO A 43 -6.36 6.52 1.86
N ILE A 44 -6.18 5.28 1.46
CA ILE A 44 -7.10 4.55 0.57
C ILE A 44 -7.66 3.34 1.33
N PHE A 45 -8.98 3.33 1.52
CA PHE A 45 -9.70 2.18 2.04
C PHE A 45 -10.31 1.40 0.88
N ILE A 46 -9.99 0.13 0.79
CA ILE A 46 -10.39 -0.75 -0.30
C ILE A 46 -11.52 -1.64 0.20
N ASN A 47 -12.61 -1.74 -0.56
CA ASN A 47 -13.58 -2.82 -0.37
C ASN A 47 -12.92 -4.14 -0.79
N GLY A 48 -12.41 -4.90 0.18
CA GLY A 48 -11.65 -6.12 -0.07
C GLY A 48 -12.50 -7.22 -0.70
N VAL A 49 -13.82 -7.24 -0.42
CA VAL A 49 -14.75 -8.23 -0.96
C VAL A 49 -14.90 -8.05 -2.47
N GLU A 50 -15.20 -6.81 -2.88
CA GLU A 50 -15.41 -6.47 -4.29
C GLU A 50 -14.15 -6.71 -5.12
N VAL A 51 -13.00 -6.24 -4.63
CA VAL A 51 -11.71 -6.49 -5.28
C VAL A 51 -11.39 -7.98 -5.33
N GLY A 52 -11.55 -8.68 -4.22
CA GLY A 52 -11.24 -10.10 -4.15
C GLY A 52 -12.08 -10.93 -5.12
N PHE A 53 -13.37 -10.65 -5.26
CA PHE A 53 -14.23 -11.33 -6.24
C PHE A 53 -14.01 -10.87 -7.68
N ALA A 54 -13.68 -9.60 -7.92
CA ALA A 54 -13.34 -9.11 -9.26
C ALA A 54 -12.09 -9.79 -9.86
N TYR A 55 -11.14 -10.16 -9.00
CA TYR A 55 -9.93 -10.91 -9.39
C TYR A 55 -10.10 -12.43 -9.35
N SER A 56 -11.25 -12.94 -8.92
CA SER A 56 -11.49 -14.39 -8.89
C SER A 56 -11.69 -14.92 -10.31
N LYS A 57 -10.82 -15.85 -10.72
CA LYS A 57 -10.82 -16.48 -12.06
C LYS A 57 -10.97 -17.99 -11.97
N GLY A 58 -11.54 -18.60 -13.01
CA GLY A 58 -11.70 -20.06 -13.16
C GLY A 58 -12.95 -20.63 -12.49
N ALA A 59 -13.01 -21.96 -12.36
CA ALA A 59 -14.20 -22.68 -11.86
C ALA A 59 -14.62 -22.30 -10.43
N ASN A 60 -13.70 -21.76 -9.63
CA ASN A 60 -13.96 -21.31 -8.26
C ASN A 60 -14.26 -19.80 -8.17
N ALA A 61 -14.40 -19.10 -9.30
CA ALA A 61 -14.48 -17.64 -9.34
C ALA A 61 -15.61 -17.08 -8.47
N VAL A 62 -16.75 -17.76 -8.44
CA VAL A 62 -17.94 -17.33 -7.71
C VAL A 62 -17.92 -17.73 -6.23
N LYS A 63 -17.05 -18.68 -5.84
CA LYS A 63 -17.13 -19.33 -4.53
C LYS A 63 -16.12 -18.84 -3.51
N LYS A 64 -14.95 -18.39 -3.96
CA LYS A 64 -13.83 -18.03 -3.06
C LYS A 64 -13.30 -16.64 -3.37
N LEU A 65 -13.03 -15.89 -2.30
CA LEU A 65 -12.36 -14.60 -2.36
C LEU A 65 -10.91 -14.78 -2.82
N SER A 66 -10.48 -14.00 -3.81
CA SER A 66 -9.09 -13.99 -4.26
C SER A 66 -8.22 -13.11 -3.35
N ALA A 67 -7.47 -13.73 -2.44
CA ALA A 67 -6.51 -13.01 -1.59
C ALA A 67 -5.43 -12.32 -2.45
N ARG A 68 -5.00 -12.99 -3.54
CA ARG A 68 -4.06 -12.44 -4.50
C ARG A 68 -4.56 -11.15 -5.17
N GLY A 69 -5.85 -11.06 -5.45
CA GLY A 69 -6.47 -9.84 -5.99
C GLY A 69 -6.33 -8.67 -5.03
N ILE A 70 -6.62 -8.91 -3.75
CA ILE A 70 -6.48 -7.91 -2.68
C ILE A 70 -5.01 -7.47 -2.54
N THR A 71 -4.07 -8.43 -2.54
CA THR A 71 -2.63 -8.15 -2.53
C THR A 71 -2.22 -7.22 -3.66
N ILE A 72 -2.62 -7.52 -4.90
CA ILE A 72 -2.28 -6.70 -6.08
C ILE A 72 -2.80 -5.27 -5.92
N THR A 73 -4.06 -5.10 -5.51
CA THR A 73 -4.65 -3.78 -5.34
C THR A 73 -3.99 -2.98 -4.22
N LEU A 74 -3.66 -3.61 -3.09
CA LEU A 74 -2.91 -2.95 -2.01
C LEU A 74 -1.56 -2.44 -2.50
N TRP A 75 -0.77 -3.31 -3.15
CA TRP A 75 0.56 -2.93 -3.64
C TRP A 75 0.51 -1.90 -4.76
N TYR A 76 -0.56 -1.87 -5.56
CA TYR A 76 -0.77 -0.81 -6.53
C TYR A 76 -0.83 0.58 -5.88
N PHE A 77 -1.57 0.75 -4.78
CA PHE A 77 -1.66 2.04 -4.08
C PHE A 77 -0.41 2.34 -3.24
N ILE A 78 0.13 1.33 -2.55
CA ILE A 78 1.32 1.48 -1.70
C ILE A 78 2.54 1.90 -2.53
N SER A 79 2.76 1.28 -3.69
CA SER A 79 3.87 1.64 -4.60
C SER A 79 3.78 3.06 -5.14
N ARG A 80 2.59 3.67 -5.10
CA ARG A 80 2.35 5.08 -5.48
C ARG A 80 2.48 6.04 -4.30
N GLY A 81 2.81 5.55 -3.10
CA GLY A 81 3.00 6.33 -1.88
C GLY A 81 1.73 6.55 -1.07
N HIS A 82 0.62 5.87 -1.38
CA HIS A 82 -0.57 5.91 -0.53
C HIS A 82 -0.42 4.96 0.66
N GLN A 83 -0.90 5.38 1.83
CA GLN A 83 -1.31 4.42 2.85
C GLN A 83 -2.58 3.72 2.35
N ALA A 84 -2.58 2.38 2.33
CA ALA A 84 -3.70 1.59 1.83
C ALA A 84 -4.06 0.46 2.79
N GLN A 85 -5.36 0.22 2.97
CA GLN A 85 -5.88 -0.84 3.82
C GLN A 85 -7.16 -1.42 3.21
N ALA A 86 -7.27 -2.74 3.19
CA ALA A 86 -8.44 -3.44 2.68
C ALA A 86 -9.37 -3.83 3.83
N LEU A 87 -10.66 -3.56 3.67
CA LEU A 87 -11.70 -3.89 4.64
C LEU A 87 -12.40 -5.16 4.22
N LEU A 88 -12.49 -6.14 5.13
CA LEU A 88 -13.12 -7.43 4.89
C LEU A 88 -14.02 -7.84 6.06
N PRO A 89 -15.14 -8.53 5.82
CA PRO A 89 -15.94 -9.12 6.90
C PRO A 89 -15.16 -10.16 7.71
N PHE A 90 -15.44 -10.27 9.02
CA PHE A 90 -14.84 -11.28 9.90
C PHE A 90 -14.98 -12.72 9.40
N CYS A 91 -15.97 -13.02 8.57
CA CYS A 91 -16.14 -14.37 8.05
C CYS A 91 -14.93 -14.84 7.21
N PHE A 92 -14.17 -13.93 6.57
CA PHE A 92 -12.94 -14.31 5.87
C PHE A 92 -11.77 -14.55 6.81
N LYS A 93 -11.82 -14.03 8.05
CA LYS A 93 -10.86 -14.37 9.11
C LYS A 93 -11.16 -15.74 9.71
N SER A 94 -12.43 -16.02 10.00
CA SER A 94 -12.82 -17.23 10.75
C SER A 94 -12.95 -18.49 9.89
N TYR A 95 -13.17 -18.36 8.58
CA TYR A 95 -13.46 -19.49 7.68
C TYR A 95 -12.41 -19.56 6.55
N PRO A 96 -11.32 -20.35 6.73
CA PRO A 96 -10.24 -20.43 5.75
C PRO A 96 -10.66 -20.90 4.36
N ASP A 97 -11.74 -21.67 4.27
CA ASP A 97 -12.28 -22.21 3.04
C ASP A 97 -12.93 -21.15 2.13
N LYS A 98 -13.26 -19.96 2.66
CA LYS A 98 -13.86 -18.84 1.91
C LYS A 98 -12.86 -18.07 1.05
N SER A 99 -11.56 -18.31 1.20
CA SER A 99 -10.51 -17.66 0.41
C SER A 99 -9.66 -18.71 -0.30
N ASN A 100 -9.08 -18.36 -1.44
CA ASN A 100 -8.19 -19.27 -2.18
C ASN A 100 -6.80 -19.41 -1.53
N TYR A 101 -6.30 -18.35 -0.91
CA TYR A 101 -5.03 -18.31 -0.20
C TYR A 101 -5.23 -17.60 1.14
N TRP A 102 -5.83 -18.31 2.10
CA TRP A 102 -6.13 -17.75 3.42
C TRP A 102 -4.88 -17.33 4.19
N ASP A 103 -3.77 -18.07 4.06
CA ASP A 103 -2.51 -17.72 4.69
C ASP A 103 -1.94 -16.39 4.17
N GLU A 104 -2.08 -16.12 2.86
CA GLU A 104 -1.72 -14.82 2.26
C GLU A 104 -2.59 -13.71 2.86
N LEU A 105 -3.90 -13.96 3.00
CA LEU A 105 -4.81 -13.01 3.61
C LEU A 105 -4.45 -12.72 5.09
N MET A 106 -4.08 -13.75 5.85
CA MET A 106 -3.65 -13.59 7.25
C MET A 106 -2.30 -12.89 7.36
N ALA A 107 -1.40 -13.09 6.39
CA ALA A 107 -0.15 -12.33 6.32
C ALA A 107 -0.43 -10.84 6.10
N LEU A 108 -1.33 -10.48 5.18
CA LEU A 108 -1.77 -9.09 4.98
C LEU A 108 -2.37 -8.48 6.25
N TYR A 109 -3.18 -9.24 6.98
CA TYR A 109 -3.74 -8.82 8.28
C TYR A 109 -2.64 -8.56 9.32
N ARG A 110 -1.66 -9.46 9.45
CA ARG A 110 -0.52 -9.27 10.36
C ARG A 110 0.35 -8.06 10.00
N MET A 111 0.35 -7.64 8.73
CA MET A 111 1.01 -6.43 8.27
C MET A 111 0.16 -5.16 8.44
N ASN A 112 -1.01 -5.24 9.07
CA ASN A 112 -2.00 -4.15 9.19
C ASN A 112 -2.49 -3.60 7.84
N LEU A 113 -2.41 -4.40 6.76
CA LEU A 113 -2.91 -4.02 5.43
C LEU A 113 -4.34 -4.49 5.18
N VAL A 114 -4.84 -5.40 6.01
CA VAL A 114 -6.23 -5.86 6.02
C VAL A 114 -6.81 -5.59 7.40
N GLU A 115 -8.04 -5.11 7.45
CA GLU A 115 -8.83 -5.04 8.67
C GLU A 115 -10.11 -5.86 8.52
N PHE A 116 -10.38 -6.67 9.55
CA PHE A 116 -11.59 -7.45 9.62
C PHE A 116 -12.64 -6.69 10.42
N THR A 117 -13.75 -6.39 9.77
CA THR A 117 -14.86 -5.63 10.36
C THR A 117 -16.03 -6.54 10.71
N PRO A 118 -16.85 -6.17 11.70
CA PRO A 118 -18.09 -6.87 12.04
C PRO A 118 -19.22 -6.69 11.01
N GLY A 119 -18.91 -6.16 9.82
CA GLY A 119 -19.89 -5.84 8.78
C GLY A 119 -20.75 -7.04 8.34
N TYR A 120 -22.02 -6.71 8.08
CA TYR A 120 -23.20 -7.56 7.86
C TYR A 120 -22.99 -8.76 6.91
N LEU A 121 -23.49 -9.93 7.35
CA LEU A 121 -23.90 -11.05 6.49
C LEU A 121 -25.00 -10.61 5.52
#